data_AF-A0A1C4UPB8-F1
#
_entry.id   AF-A0A1C4UPB8-F1
#
_cell.length_a   1.000
_cell.length_b   1.000
_cell.length_c   1.000
_cell.angle_alpha   90.00
_cell.angle_beta   90.00
_cell.angle_gamma   90.00
#
_symmetry.space_group_name_H-M   'P 1'
#
loop_
_entity.id
_entity.type
_entity.pdbx_description
1 polymer ?
#
loop_
_entity_poly.entity_id
_entity_poly.type
_entity_poly.pdbx_seq_one_letter_code
_entity_poly.pdbx_strand_id
1 'polypeptide(L)'
;MSFHLSDPCLWCIEGSSPAGIHDILGPVYKPCPVCLGACALCEGDGLFPADFACLPCFRQQLAAQGLAPIMCAHCSGVVDLIPLDAIPAPEVTPHGHH
;
A
#
# COMPACT_ATOMS: atom_id res chain seq x y z
N MET A 1 14.24 9.69 29.94
CA MET A 1 13.34 9.38 28.80
C MET A 1 12.24 8.50 29.38
N SER A 2 11.05 9.05 29.60
CA SER A 2 9.96 8.35 30.30
C SER A 2 9.05 7.67 29.29
N PHE A 3 8.86 6.37 29.44
CA PHE A 3 7.89 5.55 28.72
C PHE A 3 6.50 5.77 29.33
N HIS A 4 5.49 6.07 28.50
CA HIS A 4 4.11 6.24 28.95
C HIS A 4 3.37 4.90 28.85
N LEU A 5 3.02 4.31 30.00
CA LEU A 5 2.39 2.98 30.20
C LEU A 5 1.04 2.71 29.48
N SER A 6 0.61 3.60 28.58
CA SER A 6 -0.52 3.45 27.66
C SER A 6 -0.08 2.99 26.26
N ASP A 7 1.09 2.32 26.20
CA ASP A 7 1.92 2.09 25.00
C ASP A 7 1.23 1.30 23.86
N PRO A 8 1.18 1.84 22.62
CA PRO A 8 0.62 1.15 21.46
C PRO A 8 1.64 0.13 20.91
N CYS A 9 1.58 -1.14 21.35
CA CYS A 9 2.44 -2.24 20.86
C CYS A 9 3.96 -1.97 20.92
N LEU A 10 4.68 -2.62 21.84
CA LEU A 10 6.16 -2.58 21.88
C LEU A 10 6.86 -3.03 20.59
N TRP A 11 6.13 -3.67 19.68
CA TRP A 11 6.64 -4.19 18.42
C TRP A 11 6.49 -3.21 17.25
N CYS A 12 5.86 -2.05 17.45
CA CYS A 12 5.27 -1.28 16.37
C CYS A 12 5.67 0.19 16.41
N ILE A 13 5.98 0.73 15.24
CA ILE A 13 6.33 2.14 15.06
C ILE A 13 5.07 2.83 14.57
N GLU A 14 4.44 3.61 15.46
CA GLU A 14 3.25 4.41 15.11
C GLU A 14 2.11 3.57 14.49
N GLY A 15 1.89 2.35 15.00
CA GLY A 15 0.85 1.45 14.49
C GLY A 15 1.23 0.67 13.23
N SER A 16 2.46 0.81 12.74
CA SER A 16 3.02 0.00 11.64
C SER A 16 4.08 -0.97 12.15
N SER A 17 4.18 -2.13 11.51
CA SER A 17 5.24 -3.12 11.75
C SER A 17 6.07 -3.32 10.48
N PRO A 18 7.42 -3.36 10.56
CA PRO A 18 8.27 -3.71 9.42
C PRO A 18 7.88 -5.07 8.83
N ALA A 19 7.77 -5.14 7.51
CA ALA A 19 7.35 -6.34 6.79
C ALA A 19 8.42 -6.85 5.80
N GLY A 20 9.66 -6.39 5.95
CA GLY A 20 10.81 -6.80 5.13
C GLY A 20 11.09 -5.84 3.97
N ILE A 21 11.79 -6.36 2.96
CA ILE A 21 12.15 -5.65 1.74
C ILE A 21 11.54 -6.41 0.58
N HIS A 22 10.69 -5.74 -0.20
CA HIS A 22 10.08 -6.26 -1.40
C HIS A 22 10.93 -5.86 -2.61
N ASP A 23 11.11 -6.77 -3.58
CA ASP A 23 12.06 -6.59 -4.70
C ASP A 23 11.81 -5.30 -5.49
N ILE A 24 10.54 -4.96 -5.75
CA ILE A 24 10.13 -3.75 -6.48
C ILE A 24 9.85 -2.56 -5.53
N LEU A 25 9.14 -2.79 -4.42
CA LEU A 25 8.66 -1.72 -3.53
C LEU A 25 9.72 -1.24 -2.53
N GLY A 26 10.86 -1.92 -2.43
CA GLY A 26 11.87 -1.65 -1.43
C GLY A 26 11.39 -2.03 -0.01
N PRO A 27 11.88 -1.34 1.03
CA PRO A 27 11.43 -1.57 2.40
C PRO A 27 9.92 -1.33 2.54
N VAL A 28 9.22 -2.26 3.17
CA VAL A 28 7.76 -2.22 3.31
C VAL A 28 7.32 -2.37 4.77
N TYR A 29 6.19 -1.77 5.08
CA TYR A 29 5.48 -1.90 6.34
C TYR A 29 4.12 -2.58 6.13
N LYS A 30 3.58 -3.14 7.22
CA LYS A 30 2.18 -3.58 7.33
C LYS A 30 1.54 -2.92 8.54
N PRO A 31 0.21 -2.73 8.58
CA PRO A 31 -0.50 -2.33 9.78
C PRO A 31 -0.20 -3.34 10.89
N CYS A 32 0.01 -2.85 12.10
CA CYS A 32 0.31 -3.70 13.24
C CYS A 32 -0.84 -4.69 13.47
N PRO A 33 -0.58 -6.02 13.43
CA PRO A 33 -1.63 -7.00 13.68
C PRO A 33 -2.08 -7.03 15.14
N VAL A 34 -1.26 -6.54 16.07
CA VAL A 34 -1.56 -6.52 17.52
C VAL A 34 -2.43 -5.32 17.91
N CYS A 35 -2.17 -4.13 17.34
CA CYS A 35 -2.89 -2.89 17.63
C CYS A 35 -4.14 -2.74 16.77
N LEU A 36 -4.05 -3.09 15.49
CA LEU A 36 -5.08 -2.76 14.49
C LEU A 36 -5.79 -4.02 13.97
N GLY A 37 -5.26 -5.21 14.25
CA GLY A 37 -5.72 -6.45 13.63
C GLY A 37 -5.31 -6.55 12.15
N ALA A 38 -5.63 -7.68 11.53
CA ALA A 38 -5.50 -7.83 10.08
C ALA A 38 -6.64 -7.09 9.36
N CYS A 39 -6.37 -6.57 8.16
CA CYS A 39 -7.42 -5.99 7.33
C CYS A 39 -8.44 -7.07 6.95
N ALA A 40 -9.72 -6.84 7.18
CA ALA A 40 -10.76 -7.82 6.87
C ALA A 40 -10.95 -8.10 5.36
N LEU A 41 -10.43 -7.24 4.48
CA LEU A 41 -10.60 -7.39 3.02
C LEU A 41 -9.41 -8.09 2.36
N CYS A 42 -8.18 -7.74 2.73
CA CYS A 42 -6.97 -8.36 2.18
C CYS A 42 -6.25 -9.27 3.18
N GLU A 43 -6.88 -9.57 4.31
CA GLU A 43 -6.37 -10.49 5.33
C GLU A 43 -4.95 -10.16 5.86
N GLY A 44 -4.51 -8.91 5.71
CA GLY A 44 -3.19 -8.44 6.13
C GLY A 44 -2.10 -8.53 5.05
N ASP A 45 -2.46 -8.78 3.80
CA ASP A 45 -1.51 -8.82 2.68
C ASP A 45 -1.07 -7.43 2.22
N GLY A 46 -1.88 -6.41 2.46
CA GLY A 46 -1.59 -5.04 2.05
C GLY A 46 -0.25 -4.51 2.58
N LEU A 47 0.67 -4.20 1.68
CA LEU A 47 1.99 -3.61 1.94
C LEU A 47 1.98 -2.10 1.76
N PHE A 48 2.79 -1.41 2.56
CA PHE A 48 2.97 0.04 2.52
C PHE A 48 4.45 0.35 2.29
N PRO A 49 4.85 0.80 1.08
CA PRO A 49 6.24 1.16 0.79
C PRO A 49 6.73 2.27 1.74
N ALA A 50 7.96 2.13 2.25
CA ALA A 50 8.55 3.12 3.15
C ALA A 50 8.75 4.49 2.47
N ASP A 51 9.07 4.48 1.18
CA ASP A 51 9.30 5.69 0.38
C ASP A 51 7.99 6.27 -0.20
N PHE A 52 6.84 5.88 0.35
CA PHE A 52 5.54 6.36 -0.10
C PHE A 52 5.30 7.82 0.30
N ALA A 53 5.58 8.74 -0.63
CA ALA A 53 5.33 10.17 -0.42
C ALA A 53 3.94 10.62 -0.88
N CYS A 54 3.46 10.10 -2.02
CA CYS A 54 2.16 10.50 -2.58
C CYS A 54 1.60 9.41 -3.52
N LEU A 55 0.28 9.17 -3.47
CA LEU A 55 -0.40 8.15 -4.30
C LEU A 55 -0.14 8.34 -5.80
N PRO A 56 -0.34 9.55 -6.40
CA PRO A 56 -0.03 9.78 -7.80
C PRO A 56 1.45 9.54 -8.15
N CYS A 57 2.37 9.97 -7.29
CA CYS A 57 3.81 9.83 -7.47
C CYS A 57 4.20 8.35 -7.54
N PHE A 58 3.70 7.56 -6.58
CA PHE A 58 3.94 6.14 -6.50
C PHE A 58 3.41 5.40 -7.74
N ARG A 59 2.19 5.73 -8.18
CA ARG A 59 1.61 5.15 -9.41
C ARG A 59 2.42 5.52 -10.65
N GLN A 60 2.91 6.75 -10.76
CA GLN A 60 3.76 7.18 -11.87
C GLN A 60 5.12 6.47 -11.88
N GLN A 61 5.74 6.27 -10.70
CA GLN A 61 7.00 5.54 -10.57
C GLN A 61 6.85 4.09 -11.01
N LEU A 62 5.78 3.41 -10.60
CA LEU A 62 5.49 2.04 -11.05
C LEU A 62 5.16 1.99 -12.54
N ALA A 63 4.38 2.95 -13.05
CA ALA A 63 4.06 3.02 -14.48
C ALA A 63 5.31 3.21 -15.35
N ALA A 64 6.30 3.98 -14.88
CA ALA A 64 7.61 4.12 -15.55
C ALA A 64 8.40 2.79 -15.62
N GLN A 65 8.08 1.83 -14.75
CA GLN A 65 8.62 0.47 -14.75
C GLN A 65 7.71 -0.53 -15.48
N GLY A 66 6.63 -0.07 -16.12
CA GLY A 66 5.65 -0.94 -16.79
C GLY A 66 4.76 -1.71 -15.82
N LEU A 67 4.61 -1.25 -14.57
CA LEU A 67 3.84 -1.89 -13.52
C LEU A 67 2.69 -1.00 -13.04
N ALA A 68 1.70 -1.62 -12.43
CA ALA A 68 0.62 -0.94 -11.76
C ALA A 68 0.27 -1.65 -10.44
N PRO A 69 0.03 -0.88 -9.35
CA PRO A 69 -0.31 -1.48 -8.07
C PRO A 69 -1.81 -1.82 -8.02
N ILE A 70 -2.12 -3.03 -7.56
CA ILE A 70 -3.45 -3.38 -7.06
C ILE A 70 -3.50 -2.98 -5.59
N MET A 71 -4.42 -2.09 -5.25
CA MET A 71 -4.57 -1.55 -3.91
C MET A 71 -5.81 -2.12 -3.25
N CYS A 72 -5.70 -2.52 -1.99
CA CYS A 72 -6.85 -2.93 -1.20
C CYS A 72 -7.80 -1.74 -1.01
N ALA A 73 -9.07 -1.88 -1.38
CA ALA A 73 -10.07 -0.80 -1.24
C ALA A 73 -10.34 -0.41 0.22
N HIS A 74 -9.97 -1.25 1.19
CA HIS A 74 -10.22 -1.02 2.61
C HIS A 74 -9.02 -0.41 3.33
N CYS A 75 -7.84 -1.06 3.27
CA CYS A 75 -6.64 -0.52 3.96
C CYS A 75 -5.77 0.36 3.06
N SER A 76 -6.01 0.43 1.75
CA SER A 76 -5.16 1.13 0.77
C SER A 76 -3.73 0.59 0.66
N GLY A 77 -3.43 -0.57 1.25
CA GLY A 77 -2.16 -1.25 1.05
C GLY A 77 -2.07 -1.87 -0.34
N VAL A 78 -0.85 -1.96 -0.87
CA VAL A 78 -0.54 -2.66 -2.13
C VAL A 78 -0.64 -4.16 -1.87
N VAL A 79 -1.56 -4.84 -2.54
CA VAL A 79 -1.75 -6.30 -2.40
C VAL A 79 -1.09 -7.08 -3.53
N ASP A 80 -0.91 -6.45 -4.69
CA ASP A 80 -0.26 -7.07 -5.84
C ASP A 80 0.32 -6.00 -6.78
N LEU A 81 1.24 -6.40 -7.64
CA LEU A 81 1.81 -5.60 -8.73
C LEU A 81 1.60 -6.33 -10.04
N ILE A 82 0.84 -5.70 -10.95
CA ILE A 82 0.57 -6.29 -12.26
C ILE A 82 1.28 -5.52 -13.37
N PRO A 83 1.59 -6.18 -14.50
CA PRO A 83 2.02 -5.49 -15.71
C PRO A 83 0.99 -4.44 -16.15
N LEU A 84 1.46 -3.27 -16.59
CA LEU A 84 0.59 -2.17 -17.00
C LEU A 84 -0.25 -2.51 -18.24
N ASP A 85 0.27 -3.36 -19.11
CA ASP A 85 -0.42 -3.89 -20.30
C ASP A 85 -1.52 -4.91 -19.96
N ALA A 86 -1.50 -5.48 -18.75
CA ALA A 86 -2.59 -6.31 -18.24
C ALA A 86 -3.79 -5.48 -17.74
N ILE A 87 -3.64 -4.16 -17.57
CA ILE A 87 -4.76 -3.28 -17.24
C ILE A 87 -5.54 -2.99 -18.52
N PRO A 88 -6.84 -3.36 -18.59
CA PRO A 88 -7.68 -2.98 -19.71
C PRO A 88 -7.65 -1.46 -19.86
N ALA A 89 -7.34 -0.97 -21.07
CA ALA A 89 -7.41 0.45 -21.36
C ALA A 89 -8.79 0.95 -20.93
N PRO A 90 -8.88 2.05 -20.14
CA PRO A 90 -10.18 2.60 -19.80
C PRO A 90 -10.90 2.91 -21.10
N GLU A 91 -12.08 2.32 -21.31
CA GLU A 91 -12.97 2.74 -22.38
C GLU A 91 -13.27 4.21 -22.15
N VAL A 92 -12.61 5.07 -22.91
CA VAL A 92 -12.90 6.50 -22.91
C VAL A 92 -14.27 6.64 -23.53
N THR A 93 -15.31 6.67 -22.70
CA THR A 93 -16.63 7.11 -23.16
C THR A 93 -16.48 8.61 -23.45
N PRO A 94 -16.51 9.05 -24.72
CA PRO A 94 -16.40 10.47 -25.01
C PRO A 94 -17.58 11.13 -24.31
N HIS A 95 -17.32 12.13 -23.46
CA HIS A 95 -18.40 12.96 -22.93
C HIS A 95 -19.11 13.57 -24.14
N GLY A 96 -20.33 13.10 -24.41
CA GLY A 96 -21.15 13.58 -25.51
C GLY A 96 -21.28 15.09 -25.42
N HIS A 97 -21.06 15.78 -26.54
CA HIS A 97 -21.27 17.22 -26.65
C HIS A 97 -22.71 17.55 -26.26
N HIS A 98 -22.86 18.26 -25.13
CA HIS A 98 -24.10 18.95 -24.74
C HIS A 98 -24.10 20.36 -25.31
#